data_AF-A0A0G3BX77-F1
#
_entry.id   AF-A0A0G3BX77-F1
#
_cell.length_a   1.000
_cell.length_b   1.000
_cell.length_c   1.000
_cell.angle_alpha   90.00
_cell.angle_beta   90.00
_cell.angle_gamma   90.00
#
_symmetry.space_group_name_H-M   'P 1'
#
loop_
_entity.id
_entity.type
_entity.pdbx_description
1 polymer ?
#
loop_
_entity_poly.entity_id
_entity_poly.type
_entity_poly.pdbx_seq_one_letter_code
_entity_poly.pdbx_strand_id
1 'polypeptide(L)' 'MRDWANYDMENSPHEIEALVDSYLARNYHNPLVEPEVKGVRFDMLKCLDLYHSKELEAQVKRFVIKPKRSFRQDNPPSAR' A
#
# COMPACT_ATOMS: atom_id res chain seq x y z
N MET A 1 8.64 5.60 6.35
CA MET A 1 8.12 4.30 6.82
C MET A 1 9.21 3.44 7.42
N ARG A 2 10.42 3.39 6.81
CA ARG A 2 11.45 2.42 7.17
C ARG A 2 11.86 2.42 8.65
N ASP A 3 11.85 3.59 9.28
CA ASP A 3 12.35 3.75 10.65
C ASP A 3 11.30 3.58 11.75
N TRP A 4 10.03 3.42 11.38
CA TRP A 4 8.92 3.37 12.36
C TRP A 4 7.88 2.29 12.07
N ALA A 5 7.82 1.78 10.84
CA ALA A 5 6.96 0.66 10.52
C ALA A 5 7.62 -0.63 11.02
N ASN A 6 6.94 -1.37 11.90
CA ASN A 6 7.32 -2.73 12.30
C ASN A 6 7.09 -3.72 11.15
N TYR A 7 7.59 -3.41 9.95
CA TYR A 7 7.38 -4.12 8.71
C TYR A 7 8.71 -4.70 8.22
N ASP A 8 8.72 -6.00 7.94
CA ASP A 8 9.90 -6.71 7.42
C ASP A 8 10.11 -6.38 5.93
N MET A 9 10.87 -5.32 5.66
CA MET A 9 11.19 -4.91 4.29
C MET A 9 12.39 -5.66 3.69
N GLU A 10 13.11 -6.46 4.47
CA GLU A 10 14.20 -7.27 3.92
C GLU A 10 13.63 -8.49 3.18
N ASN A 11 12.57 -9.08 3.72
CA ASN A 11 11.91 -10.26 3.13
C ASN A 11 10.70 -9.93 2.24
N SER A 12 10.20 -8.69 2.23
CA SER A 12 8.96 -8.31 1.54
C SER A 12 9.05 -7.37 0.31
N PRO A 13 10.23 -6.91 -0.19
CA PRO A 13 10.23 -5.83 -1.18
C PRO A 13 9.53 -6.25 -2.48
N HIS A 14 9.75 -7.50 -2.92
CA HIS A 14 9.18 -8.01 -4.16
C HIS A 14 7.66 -8.26 -4.09
N GLU A 15 7.12 -8.62 -2.92
CA GLU A 15 5.67 -8.87 -2.83
C GLU A 15 4.86 -7.57 -2.88
N ILE A 16 5.36 -6.47 -2.30
CA ILE A 16 4.70 -5.16 -2.37
C ILE A 16 4.75 -4.63 -3.80
N GLU A 17 5.92 -4.70 -4.45
CA GLU A 17 6.10 -4.26 -5.83
C GLU A 17 5.17 -5.01 -6.79
N ALA A 18 5.13 -6.34 -6.69
CA ALA A 18 4.23 -7.15 -7.51
C ALA A 18 2.75 -6.80 -7.31
N LEU A 19 2.35 -6.49 -6.06
CA LEU A 19 0.98 -6.11 -5.77
C LEU A 19 0.64 -4.73 -6.38
N VAL A 20 1.54 -3.76 -6.27
CA VAL A 20 1.40 -2.44 -6.92
C VAL A 20 1.27 -2.58 -8.44
N ASP A 21 2.17 -3.34 -9.06
CA ASP A 21 2.17 -3.56 -10.51
C ASP A 21 0.86 -4.20 -10.98
N SER A 22 0.34 -5.17 -10.21
CA SER A 22 -0.92 -5.85 -10.53
C SER A 22 -2.13 -4.89 -10.53
N TYR A 23 -2.16 -3.91 -9.63
CA TYR A 23 -3.23 -2.91 -9.56
C TYR A 23 -3.09 -1.86 -10.66
N LEU A 24 -1.85 -1.42 -10.95
CA LEU A 24 -1.59 -0.49 -12.04
C LEU A 24 -1.93 -1.08 -13.42
N ALA A 25 -1.73 -2.38 -13.61
CA ALA A 25 -2.10 -3.10 -14.83
C ALA A 25 -3.61 -3.29 -15.04
N ARG A 26 -4.46 -3.00 -14.05
CA ARG A 26 -5.92 -3.16 -14.20
C ARG A 26 -6.48 -2.24 -15.27
N ASN A 27 -7.41 -2.75 -16.08
CA ASN A 27 -8.06 -1.95 -17.11
C ASN A 27 -9.23 -1.14 -16.51
N TYR A 28 -8.99 0.14 -16.23
CA TYR A 28 -9.99 1.08 -15.73
C TYR A 28 -10.44 1.94 -16.92
N HIS A 29 -11.74 1.93 -17.18
CA HIS A 29 -12.33 2.60 -18.33
C HIS A 29 -13.52 3.43 -17.86
N ASN A 30 -13.61 4.66 -18.36
CA ASN A 30 -14.77 5.50 -18.17
C ASN A 30 -15.17 6.12 -19.53
N PRO A 31 -16.22 5.59 -20.19
CA PRO A 31 -16.58 6.02 -21.54
C PRO A 31 -17.02 7.47 -21.62
N LEU A 32 -17.35 8.10 -20.48
CA LEU A 32 -17.75 9.51 -20.43
C LEU A 32 -16.54 10.45 -20.43
N VAL A 33 -15.42 10.04 -19.81
CA VAL A 33 -14.26 10.92 -19.64
C VAL A 33 -13.25 10.81 -20.79
N GLU A 34 -13.25 9.67 -21.50
CA GLU A 34 -12.31 9.43 -22.60
C GLU A 34 -12.45 10.37 -23.80
N PRO A 35 -13.66 10.80 -24.21
CA PRO A 35 -13.82 11.83 -25.22
C PRO A 35 -13.30 13.21 -24.77
N GLU A 36 -13.29 13.48 -23.47
CA GLU A 36 -12.91 14.77 -22.89
C GLU A 36 -11.39 14.83 -22.61
N VAL A 37 -10.80 13.72 -22.17
CA VAL A 37 -9.38 13.64 -21.77
C VAL A 37 -8.72 12.44 -22.44
N LYS A 38 -8.00 12.72 -23.53
CA LYS A 38 -7.23 11.70 -24.26
C LYS A 38 -6.12 11.12 -23.37
N GLY A 39 -6.10 9.79 -23.23
CA GLY A 39 -5.07 9.09 -22.47
C GLY A 39 -5.17 9.25 -20.96
N VAL A 40 -6.37 9.53 -20.45
CA VAL A 40 -6.66 9.56 -19.01
C VAL A 40 -6.11 8.31 -18.32
N ARG A 41 -5.42 8.50 -17.19
CA ARG A 41 -4.91 7.41 -16.34
C ARG A 41 -5.64 7.44 -15.01
N PHE A 42 -5.99 6.26 -14.52
CA PHE A 42 -6.69 6.08 -13.24
C PHE A 42 -5.76 5.59 -12.12
N ASP A 43 -4.46 5.88 -12.20
CA ASP A 43 -3.46 5.31 -11.26
C ASP A 43 -3.75 5.65 -9.81
N MET A 44 -4.13 6.91 -9.53
CA MET A 44 -4.48 7.31 -8.16
C MET A 44 -5.65 6.49 -7.62
N LEU A 45 -6.69 6.28 -8.42
CA LEU A 45 -7.83 5.46 -8.04
C LEU A 45 -7.41 4.01 -7.79
N LYS A 46 -6.61 3.43 -8.70
CA LYS A 46 -6.07 2.07 -8.55
C LYS A 46 -5.22 1.93 -7.27
N CYS A 47 -4.46 2.95 -6.90
CA CYS A 47 -3.70 2.98 -5.65
C CYS A 47 -4.60 3.05 -4.40
N LEU A 48 -5.73 3.77 -4.47
CA LEU A 48 -6.73 3.78 -3.40
C LEU A 48 -7.41 2.40 -3.28
N ASP A 49 -7.74 1.77 -4.40
CA ASP A 49 -8.31 0.42 -4.41
C ASP A 49 -7.32 -0.60 -3.82
N LEU A 50 -6.03 -0.47 -4.15
CA LEU A 50 -4.96 -1.26 -3.53
C LEU A 50 -4.91 -1.04 -2.01
N TYR A 51 -4.94 0.21 -1.56
CA TYR A 51 -4.87 0.56 -0.14
C TYR A 51 -6.01 -0.08 0.67
N HIS A 52 -7.18 -0.25 0.08
CA HIS A 52 -8.36 -0.88 0.69
C HIS A 52 -8.50 -2.37 0.39
N SER A 53 -7.51 -2.98 -0.24
CA SER A 53 -7.59 -4.35 -0.74
C SER A 53 -7.37 -5.42 0.34
N LYS A 54 -8.01 -6.57 0.15
CA LYS A 54 -7.79 -7.76 1.01
C LYS A 54 -6.42 -8.38 0.78
N GLU A 55 -5.88 -8.24 -0.43
CA GLU A 55 -4.55 -8.71 -0.80
C GLU A 55 -3.47 -7.96 -0.01
N LEU A 56 -3.57 -6.63 0.08
CA LEU A 56 -2.69 -5.83 0.92
C LEU A 56 -2.86 -6.17 2.40
N GLU A 57 -4.10 -6.34 2.88
CA GLU A 57 -4.36 -6.77 4.25
C GLU A 57 -3.68 -8.11 4.59
N ALA A 58 -3.80 -9.10 3.70
CA ALA A 58 -3.20 -10.42 3.88
C ALA A 58 -1.67 -10.36 3.92
N GLN A 59 -1.08 -9.55 3.05
CA GLN A 59 0.36 -9.32 3.03
C GLN A 59 0.85 -8.63 4.32
N VAL A 60 0.18 -7.55 4.73
CA VAL A 60 0.52 -6.81 5.97
C VAL A 60 0.48 -7.74 7.18
N LYS A 61 -0.48 -8.67 7.26
CA LYS A 61 -0.53 -9.67 8.35
C LYS A 61 0.65 -10.65 8.36
N ARG A 62 1.31 -10.88 7.22
CA ARG A 62 2.49 -11.75 7.12
C ARG A 62 3.79 -11.04 7.49
N PHE A 63 3.92 -9.76 7.13
CA PHE A 63 5.19 -9.03 7.23
C PHE A 63 5.23 -7.98 8.34
N VAL A 64 4.11 -7.69 9.01
CA VAL A 64 4.13 -6.86 10.23
C VAL A 64 4.54 -7.72 11.43
N ILE A 65 5.73 -7.43 11.97
CA ILE A 65 6.36 -8.18 13.06
C ILE A 65 5.56 -8.06 14.36
N LYS A 66 4.99 -6.88 14.63
CA LYS A 66 4.23 -6.58 15.87
C LYS A 66 2.90 -5.88 15.55
N PRO A 67 1.88 -6.59 15.03
CA PRO A 67 0.67 -5.97 14.49
C PRO A 67 -0.22 -5.30 15.53
N LYS A 68 -0.04 -5.62 16.81
CA LYS A 68 -0.79 -5.03 17.93
C LYS A 68 -0.05 -3.92 18.67
N ARG A 69 1.15 -3.53 18.20
CA ARG A 69 1.97 -2.50 18.83
C ARG A 69 2.28 -1.38 17.86
N SER A 70 2.22 -0.16 18.36
CA SER A 70 2.63 1.03 17.63
C SER A 70 4.05 1.43 17.99
N PHE A 71 4.72 2.13 17.07
CA PHE A 71 6.04 2.69 17.31
C PHE A 71 6.13 3.51 18.60
N ARG A 72 5.09 4.31 18.91
CA ARG A 72 5.04 5.13 20.14
C ARG A 72 5.03 4.31 21.43
N GLN A 73 4.44 3.12 21.40
CA GLN A 73 4.45 2.21 22.56
C GLN A 73 5.80 1.51 22.73
N ASP A 74 6.55 1.33 21.63
CA ASP A 74 7.90 0.76 21.64
C ASP A 74 8.99 1.81 21.91
N ASN A 75 8.70 3.08 21.63
CA ASN A 75 9.61 4.22 21.78
C ASN A 75 8.94 5.33 22.59
N PRO A 76 8.74 5.13 23.91
CA PRO A 76 8.15 6.15 24.76
C PRO A 76 9.05 7.40 24.77
N PRO A 77 8.47 8.60 24.74
CA PRO A 77 9.26 9.82 24.88
C PRO A 77 9.99 9.82 26.22
N SER A 78 11.26 10.22 26.23
CA SER A 78 12.03 10.36 27.48
C SER A 78 11.26 11.24 28.46
N ALA A 79 11.12 10.78 29.71
CA ALA A 79 10.68 11.64 30.79
C ALA A 79 11.60 12.87 30.83
N ARG A 80 11.01 14.07 30.75
CA ARG A 80 11.71 15.33 30.99
C ARG A 80 11.69 15.64 32.47
#